data_AF-A0A3P9M1X2-F1
#
_entry.id   AF-A0A3P9M1X2-F1
#
_cell.length_a   1.000
_cell.length_b   1.000
_cell.length_c   1.000
_cell.angle_alpha   90.00
_cell.angle_beta   90.00
_cell.angle_gamma   90.00
#
_symmetry.space_group_name_H-M   'P 1'
#
loop_
_entity.id
_entity.type
_entity.pdbx_description
1 polymer ?
#
loop_
_entity_poly.entity_id
_entity_poly.type
_entity_poly.pdbx_seq_one_letter_code
_entity_poly.pdbx_strand_id
1 'polypeptide(L)'
;ADKRAQSQTTKQPNDNMAEKEKPSVVAQDAIHIERIKKEEKLLKQHTKFHINPFRKLHILPDKPMSRRPPEEVSENSDFIKELHRAYLVPKKKYSTPQTESQEIGWESSPLVNKTKQGFSFNIYSTKLSTLHFYF
;
A
#
# COMPACT_ATOMS: atom_id res chain seq x y z
N ALA A 1 31.85 -40.05 -74.56
CA ALA A 1 30.81 -41.01 -74.19
C ALA A 1 31.34 -41.77 -72.98
N ASP A 2 30.88 -41.44 -71.77
CA ASP A 2 29.91 -42.25 -71.01
C ASP A 2 30.68 -42.94 -69.87
N LYS A 3 30.28 -43.03 -68.60
CA LYS A 3 29.09 -42.60 -67.87
C LYS A 3 29.47 -42.52 -66.38
N ARG A 4 28.93 -41.51 -65.74
CA ARG A 4 28.71 -41.31 -64.29
C ARG A 4 28.30 -42.60 -63.57
N ALA A 5 28.98 -42.95 -62.49
CA ALA A 5 28.48 -43.85 -61.45
C ALA A 5 28.57 -43.13 -60.10
N GLN A 6 27.55 -42.31 -59.81
CA GLN A 6 27.30 -41.81 -58.46
C GLN A 6 26.58 -42.93 -57.70
N SER A 7 27.24 -43.48 -56.68
CA SER A 7 26.64 -44.39 -55.73
C SER A 7 25.58 -43.66 -54.92
N GLN A 8 24.32 -44.00 -55.19
CA GLN A 8 23.17 -43.56 -54.42
C GLN A 8 23.13 -44.37 -53.12
N THR A 9 23.63 -43.81 -52.02
CA THR A 9 23.23 -44.27 -50.69
C THR A 9 21.81 -43.81 -50.43
N THR A 10 20.90 -44.77 -50.48
CA THR A 10 19.49 -44.67 -50.12
C THR A 10 19.34 -44.17 -48.68
N LYS A 11 18.77 -42.98 -48.52
CA LYS A 11 18.32 -42.48 -47.21
C LYS A 11 17.01 -43.19 -46.88
N GLN A 12 17.05 -44.11 -45.92
CA GLN A 12 15.86 -44.66 -45.29
C GLN A 12 15.15 -43.53 -44.51
N PRO A 13 13.81 -43.41 -44.57
CA PRO A 13 13.09 -42.45 -43.76
C PRO A 13 12.99 -43.05 -42.35
N ASN A 14 13.79 -42.55 -41.42
CA ASN A 14 13.60 -42.87 -40.01
C ASN A 14 12.47 -41.99 -39.48
N ASP A 15 11.25 -42.53 -39.56
CA ASP A 15 10.10 -42.12 -38.76
C ASP A 15 10.34 -42.49 -37.28
N ASN A 16 11.28 -41.79 -36.64
CA ASN A 16 11.34 -41.77 -35.18
C ASN A 16 10.60 -40.52 -34.73
N MET A 17 9.36 -40.73 -34.28
CA MET A 17 8.59 -39.74 -33.56
C MET A 17 9.49 -39.13 -32.49
N ALA A 18 9.76 -37.83 -32.63
CA ALA A 18 10.72 -37.08 -31.85
C ALA A 18 10.33 -37.10 -30.37
N GLU A 19 10.83 -38.09 -29.63
CA GLU A 19 11.00 -38.00 -28.20
C GLU A 19 11.95 -36.82 -27.97
N LYS A 20 11.37 -35.65 -27.71
CA LYS A 20 12.10 -34.40 -27.56
C LYS A 20 13.01 -34.56 -26.35
N GLU A 21 14.26 -34.93 -26.61
CA GLU A 21 15.29 -35.06 -25.58
C GLU A 21 15.23 -33.81 -24.69
N LYS A 22 15.09 -34.02 -23.39
CA LYS A 22 15.01 -32.91 -22.43
C LYS A 22 16.29 -32.09 -22.60
N PRO A 23 16.19 -30.80 -22.94
CA PRO A 23 17.37 -30.01 -23.26
C PRO A 23 18.30 -29.99 -22.05
N SER A 24 19.57 -30.28 -22.30
CA SER A 24 20.64 -30.14 -21.31
C SER A 24 20.56 -28.77 -20.62
N VAL A 25 20.92 -28.71 -19.33
CA VAL A 25 20.92 -27.46 -18.53
C VAL A 25 21.69 -26.36 -19.26
N VAL A 26 22.83 -26.70 -19.87
CA VAL A 26 23.66 -25.76 -20.65
C VAL A 26 22.90 -25.17 -21.85
N ALA A 27 22.06 -25.96 -22.51
CA ALA A 27 21.25 -25.49 -23.63
C ALA A 27 20.10 -24.58 -23.17
N GLN A 28 19.53 -24.83 -22.00
CA GLN A 28 18.50 -23.97 -21.40
C GLN A 28 19.09 -22.62 -20.97
N ASP A 29 20.27 -22.64 -20.36
CA ASP A 29 21.00 -21.42 -19.96
C ASP A 29 21.37 -20.56 -21.18
N ALA A 30 21.77 -21.19 -22.29
CA ALA A 30 22.06 -20.48 -23.53
C ALA A 30 20.82 -19.75 -24.08
N ILE A 31 19.65 -20.40 -24.07
CA ILE A 31 18.38 -19.79 -24.46
C ILE A 31 18.02 -18.63 -23.53
N HIS A 32 18.24 -18.79 -22.23
CA HIS A 32 17.94 -17.76 -21.24
C HIS A 32 18.82 -16.52 -21.42
N ILE A 33 20.12 -16.71 -21.65
CA ILE A 33 21.07 -15.61 -21.92
C ILE A 33 20.69 -14.88 -23.22
N GLU A 34 20.34 -15.61 -24.28
CA GLU A 34 19.90 -15.01 -25.54
C GLU A 34 18.62 -14.18 -25.35
N ARG A 35 17.67 -14.68 -24.54
CA ARG A 35 16.44 -13.98 -24.21
C ARG A 35 16.72 -12.69 -23.45
N ILE A 36 17.54 -12.73 -22.39
CA ILE A 36 17.92 -11.53 -21.63
C ILE A 36 18.53 -10.48 -22.57
N LYS A 37 19.48 -10.88 -23.44
CA LYS A 37 20.10 -9.97 -24.41
C LYS A 37 19.09 -9.33 -25.37
N LYS A 38 18.08 -10.07 -25.82
CA LYS A 38 17.03 -9.55 -26.70
C LYS A 38 16.10 -8.58 -25.95
N GLU A 39 15.74 -8.91 -24.71
CA GLU A 39 14.93 -8.05 -23.84
C GLU A 39 15.67 -6.74 -23.54
N GLU A 40 16.95 -6.79 -23.14
CA GLU A 40 17.79 -5.62 -22.89
C GLU A 40 17.97 -4.74 -24.13
N LYS A 41 18.12 -5.35 -25.32
CA LYS A 41 18.24 -4.60 -26.58
C LYS A 41 16.97 -3.80 -26.90
N LEU A 42 15.79 -4.33 -26.56
CA LEU A 42 14.51 -3.70 -26.84
C LEU A 42 14.07 -2.72 -25.74
N LEU A 43 14.50 -2.95 -24.50
CA LEU A 43 14.21 -2.09 -23.36
C LEU A 43 15.06 -0.80 -23.44
N LYS A 44 14.44 0.29 -23.89
CA LYS A 44 15.07 1.62 -23.82
C LYS A 44 15.12 2.09 -22.36
N GLN A 45 16.25 1.85 -21.70
CA GLN A 45 16.51 2.36 -20.36
C GLN A 45 16.65 3.88 -20.40
N HIS A 46 15.65 4.60 -19.90
CA HIS A 46 15.72 6.05 -19.75
C HIS A 46 16.41 6.33 -18.42
N THR A 47 17.68 6.74 -18.45
CA THR A 47 18.45 7.07 -17.25
C THR A 47 18.40 8.56 -16.93
N LYS A 48 18.22 9.40 -17.96
CA LYS A 48 18.11 10.86 -17.82
C LYS A 48 16.66 11.31 -18.00
N PHE A 49 15.99 11.62 -16.89
CA PHE A 49 14.68 12.24 -16.90
C PHE A 49 14.82 13.74 -16.73
N HIS A 50 14.09 14.53 -17.54
CA HIS A 50 13.95 15.97 -17.32
C HIS A 50 12.57 16.18 -16.73
N ILE A 51 12.53 16.66 -15.49
CA ILE A 51 11.28 17.08 -14.88
C ILE A 51 10.90 18.42 -15.51
N ASN A 52 9.64 18.55 -15.94
CA ASN A 52 9.13 19.79 -16.51
C ASN A 52 9.20 20.93 -15.46
N PRO A 53 10.02 21.98 -15.67
CA PRO A 53 10.18 23.08 -14.70
C PRO A 53 8.89 23.88 -14.44
N PHE A 54 7.95 23.86 -15.39
CA PHE A 54 6.69 24.62 -15.30
C PHE A 54 5.56 23.83 -14.62
N ARG A 55 5.80 22.56 -14.26
CA ARG A 55 4.83 21.74 -13.53
C ARG A 55 5.26 21.63 -12.08
N LYS A 56 4.36 21.98 -11.16
CA LYS A 56 4.56 21.78 -9.73
C LYS A 56 4.72 20.28 -9.45
N LEU A 57 5.87 19.89 -8.91
CA LEU A 57 6.08 18.56 -8.34
C LEU A 57 5.34 18.51 -7.00
N HIS A 58 4.30 17.68 -6.92
CA HIS A 58 3.72 17.32 -5.63
C HIS A 58 4.67 16.34 -4.94
N ILE A 59 5.15 16.70 -3.75
CA ILE A 59 5.91 15.77 -2.90
C ILE A 59 4.94 14.67 -2.50
N LEU A 60 5.03 13.52 -3.17
CA LEU A 60 4.26 12.36 -2.78
C LEU A 60 4.87 11.82 -1.48
N PRO A 61 4.05 11.48 -0.47
CA PRO A 61 4.56 10.82 0.70
C PRO A 61 5.19 9.49 0.28
N ASP A 62 6.25 9.12 0.98
CA ASP A 62 6.91 7.85 0.75
C ASP A 62 5.94 6.67 0.97
N LYS A 63 6.31 5.51 0.43
CA LYS A 63 5.63 4.26 0.75
C LYS A 63 5.52 4.13 2.28
N PRO A 64 4.36 3.70 2.82
CA PRO A 64 4.14 3.66 4.27
C PRO A 64 5.16 2.78 5.03
N MET A 65 5.74 1.79 4.35
CA MET A 65 6.77 0.88 4.89
C MET A 65 8.19 1.25 4.43
N SER A 66 8.40 2.46 3.95
CA SER A 66 9.71 2.99 3.59
C SER A 66 10.64 2.93 4.80
N ARG A 67 11.79 2.25 4.67
CA ARG A 67 12.84 2.22 5.72
C ARG A 67 13.69 3.49 5.73
N ARG A 68 13.34 4.51 4.93
CA ARG A 68 14.07 5.77 4.96
C ARG A 68 13.93 6.38 6.35
N PRO A 69 15.03 6.85 6.95
CA PRO A 69 14.92 7.60 8.19
C PRO A 69 14.00 8.81 7.93
N PRO A 70 13.14 9.17 8.89
CA PRO A 70 12.35 10.38 8.79
C PRO A 70 13.27 11.55 8.46
N GLU A 71 12.97 12.29 7.40
CA GLU A 71 13.64 13.57 7.15
C GLU A 71 13.38 14.45 8.38
N GLU A 72 14.45 14.95 9.00
CA GLU A 72 14.38 15.82 10.17
C GLU A 72 13.85 17.19 9.71
N VAL A 73 12.53 17.25 9.49
CA VAL A 73 11.84 18.50 9.23
C VAL A 73 11.90 19.28 10.53
N SER A 74 12.62 20.40 10.52
CA SER A 74 12.67 21.31 11.66
C SER A 74 11.25 21.65 12.09
N GLU A 75 10.83 21.16 13.25
CA GLU A 75 9.47 21.38 13.74
C GLU A 75 9.24 22.89 13.87
N ASN A 76 8.34 23.42 13.03
CA ASN A 76 8.01 24.83 13.10
C ASN A 76 7.19 25.07 14.38
N SER A 77 7.82 25.68 15.38
CA SER A 77 7.21 25.89 16.69
C SER A 77 5.89 26.68 16.62
N ASP A 78 5.72 27.54 15.61
CA ASP A 78 4.50 28.32 15.43
C ASP A 78 3.35 27.47 14.88
N PHE A 79 3.66 26.50 14.02
CA PHE A 79 2.68 25.52 13.56
C PHE A 79 2.18 24.65 14.71
N ILE A 80 3.08 24.17 15.58
CA ILE A 80 2.71 23.35 16.75
C ILE A 80 1.82 24.15 17.72
N LYS A 81 2.15 25.42 17.97
CA LYS A 81 1.32 26.32 18.79
C LYS A 81 -0.08 26.51 18.20
N GLU A 82 -0.18 26.76 16.89
CA GLU A 82 -1.48 26.98 16.25
C GLU A 82 -2.30 25.69 16.19
N LEU A 83 -1.64 24.53 16.00
CA LEU A 83 -2.28 23.23 16.09
C LEU A 83 -2.86 22.98 17.48
N HIS A 84 -2.08 23.23 18.54
CA HIS A 84 -2.56 23.13 19.92
C HIS A 84 -3.73 24.09 20.18
N ARG A 85 -3.65 25.32 19.65
CA ARG A 85 -4.74 26.30 19.73
C ARG A 85 -6.01 25.83 19.03
N ALA A 86 -5.90 25.13 17.90
CA ALA A 86 -7.04 24.58 17.17
C ALA A 86 -7.75 23.46 17.94
N TYR A 87 -7.01 22.65 18.70
CA TYR A 87 -7.57 21.58 19.54
C TYR A 87 -8.14 22.05 20.89
N LEU A 88 -7.96 23.33 21.25
CA LEU A 88 -8.57 23.86 22.47
C LEU A 88 -10.10 23.83 22.37
N VAL A 89 -10.73 23.48 23.49
CA VAL A 89 -12.19 23.57 23.66
C VAL A 89 -12.64 25.00 23.37
N PRO A 90 -13.77 25.23 22.67
CA PRO A 90 -14.25 26.57 22.32
C PRO A 90 -14.28 27.57 23.49
N LYS A 91 -14.67 27.10 24.69
CA LYS A 91 -14.71 27.91 25.94
C LYS A 91 -13.34 28.43 26.39
N LYS A 92 -12.25 27.76 25.99
CA LYS A 92 -10.86 28.22 26.24
C LYS A 92 -10.36 29.16 25.14
N LYS A 93 -10.97 29.11 23.95
CA LYS A 93 -10.56 29.89 22.77
C LYS A 93 -11.28 31.24 22.68
N TYR A 94 -12.54 31.30 23.09
CA TYR A 94 -13.38 32.50 23.02
C TYR A 94 -14.07 32.74 24.37
N SER A 95 -14.28 34.00 24.73
CA SER A 95 -15.02 34.39 25.95
C SER A 95 -16.53 34.19 25.81
N THR A 96 -17.06 34.38 24.59
CA THR A 96 -18.47 34.27 24.25
C THR A 96 -18.68 33.35 23.05
N PRO A 97 -19.85 32.67 22.95
CA PRO A 97 -20.17 31.85 21.79
C PRO A 97 -20.19 32.74 20.54
N GLN A 98 -19.59 32.24 19.46
CA GLN A 98 -19.50 32.97 18.20
C GLN A 98 -20.65 32.61 17.23
N THR A 99 -21.29 31.47 17.46
CA THR A 99 -22.41 30.98 16.64
C THR A 99 -23.59 30.56 17.53
N GLU A 100 -24.81 30.65 17.00
CA GLU A 100 -26.03 30.23 17.71
C GLU A 100 -25.94 28.77 18.16
N SER A 101 -25.37 27.90 17.32
CA SER A 101 -25.15 26.49 17.66
C SER A 101 -24.20 26.28 18.85
N GLN A 102 -23.26 27.20 19.09
CA GLN A 102 -22.36 27.13 20.23
C GLN A 102 -23.06 27.54 21.53
N GLU A 103 -24.10 28.38 21.48
CA GLU A 103 -24.85 28.85 22.64
C GLU A 103 -25.49 27.68 23.41
N ILE A 104 -26.10 26.73 22.69
CA ILE A 104 -26.80 25.57 23.26
C ILE A 104 -25.87 24.70 24.11
N GLY A 105 -24.60 24.59 23.73
CA GLY A 105 -23.60 23.74 24.40
C GLY A 105 -22.54 24.51 25.19
N TRP A 106 -22.68 25.83 25.33
CA TRP A 106 -21.62 26.69 25.88
C TRP A 106 -21.36 26.42 27.37
N GLU A 107 -22.43 26.21 28.13
CA GLU A 107 -22.39 25.82 29.53
C GLU A 107 -22.79 24.35 29.69
N SER A 108 -21.82 23.46 29.50
CA SER A 108 -22.01 22.01 29.63
C SER A 108 -21.81 21.49 31.06
N SER A 109 -21.55 22.38 32.02
CA SER A 109 -21.46 21.98 33.42
C SER A 109 -22.85 21.55 33.91
N PRO A 110 -22.96 20.38 34.56
CA PRO A 110 -24.24 19.94 35.10
C PRO A 110 -24.65 20.89 36.23
N LEU A 111 -25.84 21.50 36.10
CA LEU A 111 -26.41 22.42 37.10
C LEU A 111 -26.71 21.74 38.44
N VAL A 112 -26.80 20.40 38.44
CA VAL A 112 -27.03 19.60 39.64
C VAL A 112 -25.69 19.09 40.15
N ASN A 113 -25.33 19.49 41.38
CA ASN A 113 -24.23 18.90 42.11
C ASN A 113 -24.45 17.39 42.21
N LYS A 114 -23.49 16.58 41.76
CA LYS A 114 -23.55 15.11 41.83
C LYS A 114 -23.38 14.59 43.28
N THR A 115 -24.00 15.24 44.26
CA THR A 115 -24.18 14.67 45.60
C THR A 115 -25.25 13.60 45.46
N LYS A 116 -24.81 12.41 45.05
CA LYS A 116 -25.64 11.23 44.81
C LYS A 116 -26.37 10.85 46.09
N GLN A 117 -27.64 11.23 46.20
CA GLN A 117 -28.62 10.58 47.08
C GLN A 117 -29.79 9.96 46.30
N GLY A 118 -29.69 9.93 44.96
CA GLY A 118 -30.65 9.25 44.09
C GLY A 118 -29.96 8.13 43.32
N PHE A 119 -30.38 6.88 43.55
CA PHE A 119 -29.97 5.74 42.73
C PHE A 119 -30.56 5.92 41.33
N SER A 120 -29.74 6.38 40.37
CA SER A 120 -30.09 6.32 38.96
C SER A 120 -30.02 4.86 38.52
N PHE A 121 -31.20 4.21 38.42
CA PHE A 121 -31.30 2.86 37.89
C PHE A 121 -31.08 2.90 36.38
N ASN A 122 -29.88 2.52 35.95
CA ASN A 122 -29.61 2.29 34.54
C ASN A 122 -30.09 0.87 34.19
N ILE A 123 -31.14 0.80 33.37
CA ILE A 123 -31.76 -0.48 32.99
C ILE A 123 -30.96 -1.06 31.82
N TYR A 124 -29.93 -1.82 32.14
CA TYR A 124 -29.22 -2.63 31.13
C TYR A 124 -29.99 -3.91 30.85
N SER A 125 -30.33 -4.17 29.60
CA SER A 125 -30.97 -5.42 29.17
C SER A 125 -29.94 -6.56 29.18
N THR A 126 -30.00 -7.44 30.17
CA THR A 126 -29.21 -8.67 30.19
C THR A 126 -29.98 -9.79 29.48
N LYS A 127 -29.43 -10.30 28.37
CA LYS A 127 -29.90 -11.56 27.78
C LYS A 127 -29.49 -12.71 28.71
N LEU A 128 -30.47 -13.39 29.31
CA LEU A 128 -30.24 -14.60 30.10
C LEU A 128 -29.71 -15.71 29.16
N SER A 129 -28.45 -16.09 29.32
CA SER A 129 -27.94 -17.35 28.77
C SER A 129 -28.42 -18.49 29.64
N THR A 130 -29.34 -19.30 29.11
CA THR A 130 -29.80 -20.57 29.70
C THR A 130 -28.59 -21.46 29.97
N LEU A 131 -28.23 -21.67 31.24
CA LEU A 131 -27.26 -22.68 31.63
C LEU A 131 -27.95 -24.05 31.55
N HIS A 132 -27.45 -24.91 30.66
CA HIS A 132 -27.88 -26.29 30.54
C HIS A 132 -27.53 -27.02 31.86
N PHE A 133 -28.54 -27.37 32.66
CA PHE A 133 -28.37 -28.25 33.81
C PHE A 133 -28.11 -29.67 33.28
N TYR A 134 -26.90 -30.16 33.49
CA TYR A 134 -26.60 -31.59 33.39
C TYR A 134 -27.27 -32.29 34.59
N PHE A 135 -28.16 -33.23 34.29
CA PHE A 135 -28.45 -34.40 35.12
C PHE A 135 -28.50 -35.61 34.19
#